data_AF-A0A087UZD8-F1
#
_entry.id   AF-A0A087UZD8-F1
#
_cell.length_a   1.000
_cell.length_b   1.000
_cell.length_c   1.000
_cell.angle_alpha   90.00
_cell.angle_beta   90.00
_cell.angle_gamma   90.00
#
_symmetry.space_group_name_H-M   'P 1'
#
loop_
_entity.id
_entity.type
_entity.pdbx_description
1 polymer ?
#
loop_
_entity_poly.entity_id
_entity_poly.type
_entity_poly.pdbx_seq_one_letter_code
_entity_poly.pdbx_strand_id
1 'polypeptide(L)'
;MGLADHIYRVGQETGARPGIPVILPSTFIGSPRCMQQNYQDSMAIVRDFGKPDLFLTFTCNPKWPEITENLFPGQKPHDRPDVVSRVFD
;
A
#
# COMPACT_ATOMS: atom_id res chain seq x y z
N MET A 1 -3.01 -26.96 -17.15
CA MET A 1 -3.00 -25.95 -18.24
C MET A 1 -2.98 -24.58 -17.58
N GLY A 2 -1.95 -23.77 -17.83
CA GLY A 2 -1.74 -22.49 -17.15
C GLY A 2 -2.11 -21.27 -18.01
N LEU A 3 -2.03 -20.08 -17.43
CA LEU A 3 -2.28 -18.80 -18.12
C LEU A 3 -1.41 -18.62 -19.38
N ALA A 4 -0.16 -19.10 -19.35
CA ALA A 4 0.76 -19.00 -20.49
C ALA A 4 0.26 -19.76 -21.74
N ASP A 5 -0.38 -20.92 -21.53
CA ASP A 5 -0.91 -21.78 -22.58
C ASP A 5 -2.15 -21.13 -23.26
N HIS A 6 -2.98 -20.46 -22.46
CA HIS A 6 -4.14 -19.71 -22.96
C HIS A 6 -3.73 -18.47 -23.78
N ILE A 7 -2.74 -17.71 -23.30
CA ILE A 7 -2.23 -16.52 -23.99
C ILE A 7 -1.60 -16.89 -25.35
N TYR A 8 -0.89 -18.02 -25.40
CA TYR A 8 -0.29 -18.51 -26.63
C TYR A 8 -1.35 -18.88 -27.68
N ARG A 9 -2.42 -19.58 -27.26
CA ARG A 9 -3.53 -19.95 -28.13
C ARG A 9 -4.26 -18.72 -28.69
N VAL A 10 -4.58 -17.75 -27.84
CA VAL A 10 -5.26 -16.51 -28.26
C VAL A 10 -4.39 -15.68 -29.21
N GLY A 11 -3.07 -15.64 -28.99
CA GLY A 11 -2.13 -14.98 -29.91
C GLY A 11 -2.09 -15.62 -31.30
N GLN A 12 -2.17 -16.95 -31.39
CA GLN A 12 -2.24 -17.66 -32.66
C GLN A 12 -3.57 -17.43 -33.40
N GLU A 13 -4.70 -17.41 -32.67
CA GLU A 13 -6.03 -17.19 -33.24
C GLU A 13 -6.22 -15.75 -33.76
N THR A 14 -5.58 -14.76 -33.12
CA THR A 14 -5.73 -13.32 -33.43
C THR A 14 -4.64 -12.78 -34.36
N GLY A 15 -3.63 -13.60 -34.71
CA GLY A 15 -2.46 -13.15 -35.48
C GLY A 15 -1.55 -12.14 -34.75
N ALA A 16 -1.79 -11.92 -33.46
CA ALA A 16 -1.06 -10.98 -32.62
C ALA A 16 0.05 -11.72 -31.87
N ARG A 17 1.30 -11.26 -31.99
CA ARG A 17 2.41 -11.81 -31.19
C ARG A 17 2.21 -11.41 -29.72
N PRO A 18 2.05 -12.35 -28.79
CA PRO A 18 1.97 -12.02 -27.38
C PRO A 18 3.25 -11.27 -26.95
N GLY A 19 3.11 -10.17 -26.24
CA GLY A 19 4.25 -9.47 -25.64
C GLY A 19 5.00 -10.34 -24.63
N ILE A 20 6.20 -9.94 -24.23
CA ILE A 20 6.98 -10.66 -23.23
C ILE A 20 6.24 -10.59 -21.89
N PRO A 21 5.86 -11.73 -21.28
CA PRO A 21 5.25 -11.70 -19.95
C PRO A 21 6.30 -11.24 -18.94
N VAL A 22 6.16 -10.02 -18.43
CA VAL A 22 7.01 -9.51 -17.35
C VAL A 22 6.34 -9.82 -16.03
N ILE A 23 7.03 -10.59 -15.19
CA ILE A 23 6.61 -10.85 -13.83
C ILE A 23 6.91 -9.60 -13.00
N LEU A 24 5.86 -8.97 -12.47
CA LEU A 24 6.03 -7.83 -11.57
C LEU A 24 6.66 -8.29 -10.24
N PRO A 25 7.71 -7.61 -9.75
CA PRO A 25 8.29 -7.88 -8.44
C PRO A 25 7.30 -7.52 -7.32
N SER A 26 7.51 -8.06 -6.11
CA SER A 26 6.71 -7.72 -4.92
C SER A 26 6.86 -6.25 -4.50
N THR A 27 7.89 -5.56 -4.97
CA THR A 27 8.09 -4.11 -4.78
C THR A 27 7.07 -3.27 -5.55
N PHE A 28 6.35 -3.84 -6.53
CA PHE A 28 5.27 -3.14 -7.21
C PHE A 28 4.01 -3.13 -6.33
N ILE A 29 3.71 -1.95 -5.77
CA ILE A 29 2.55 -1.73 -4.90
C ILE A 29 1.26 -2.08 -5.65
N GLY A 30 0.41 -2.91 -5.03
CA GLY A 30 -0.84 -3.36 -5.62
C GLY A 30 -0.72 -4.57 -6.56
N SER A 31 0.49 -5.12 -6.79
CA SER A 31 0.62 -6.41 -7.45
C SER A 31 0.11 -7.56 -6.56
N PRO A 32 -0.31 -8.70 -7.16
CA PRO A 32 -0.60 -9.91 -6.40
C PRO A 32 0.54 -10.36 -5.49
N ARG A 33 1.80 -10.19 -5.92
CA ARG A 33 2.98 -10.55 -5.11
C ARG A 33 3.20 -9.60 -3.94
N CYS A 34 2.98 -8.30 -4.12
CA CYS A 34 3.00 -7.33 -3.03
C CYS A 34 1.96 -7.68 -1.96
N MET A 35 0.72 -7.96 -2.37
CA MET A 35 -0.35 -8.34 -1.45
C MET A 35 -0.03 -9.65 -0.70
N GLN A 36 0.51 -10.65 -1.39
CA GLN A 36 0.92 -11.91 -0.77
C GLN A 36 2.05 -11.72 0.25
N GLN A 37 3.06 -10.90 -0.08
CA GLN A 37 4.16 -10.57 0.82
C GLN A 37 3.63 -9.87 2.08
N ASN A 38 2.81 -8.83 1.93
CA ASN A 38 2.24 -8.09 3.06
C ASN A 38 1.40 -8.98 3.98
N TYR A 39 0.66 -9.95 3.41
CA TYR A 39 -0.08 -10.93 4.19
C TYR A 39 0.85 -11.84 5.00
N GLN A 40 1.92 -12.36 4.39
CA GLN A 40 2.89 -13.20 5.07
C GLN A 40 3.60 -12.45 6.21
N ASP A 41 4.00 -11.21 5.97
CA ASP A 41 4.64 -10.36 6.97
C ASP A 41 3.68 -10.09 8.14
N SER A 42 2.42 -9.78 7.84
CA SER A 42 1.38 -9.59 8.87
C SER A 42 1.16 -10.85 9.71
N MET A 43 1.13 -12.03 9.08
CA MET A 43 0.97 -13.30 9.79
C MET A 43 2.19 -13.64 10.65
N ALA A 44 3.40 -13.24 10.25
CA ALA A 44 4.59 -13.38 11.08
C ALA A 44 4.48 -12.53 12.35
N ILE A 45 4.03 -11.28 12.22
CA ILE A 45 3.78 -10.39 13.37
C ILE A 45 2.71 -11.00 14.30
N VAL A 46 1.60 -11.48 13.76
CA VAL A 46 0.52 -12.11 14.54
C VAL A 46 0.99 -13.37 15.24
N ARG A 47 1.89 -14.13 14.62
CA ARG A 47 2.48 -15.33 15.24
C ARG A 47 3.32 -14.97 16.47
N ASP A 48 4.08 -13.88 16.39
CA ASP A 48 5.01 -13.50 17.45
C ASP A 48 4.32 -12.74 18.60
N PHE A 49 3.37 -11.85 18.27
CA PHE A 49 2.71 -10.98 19.24
C PHE A 49 1.26 -11.38 19.59
N GLY A 50 0.71 -12.38 18.91
CA GLY A 50 -0.68 -12.80 19.06
C GLY A 50 -1.65 -12.03 18.17
N LYS A 51 -2.93 -12.39 18.25
CA LYS A 51 -3.97 -11.76 17.43
C LYS A 51 -4.19 -10.31 17.91
N PRO A 52 -4.26 -9.33 17.00
CA PRO A 52 -4.71 -7.99 17.37
C PRO A 52 -6.16 -8.06 17.87
N ASP A 53 -6.43 -7.45 19.02
CA ASP A 53 -7.77 -7.33 19.59
C ASP A 53 -8.39 -5.95 19.35
N LEU A 54 -7.56 -4.97 18.97
CA LEU A 54 -7.99 -3.60 18.72
C LEU A 54 -7.45 -3.10 17.39
N PHE A 55 -8.32 -2.56 16.56
CA PHE A 55 -7.97 -1.79 15.38
C PHE A 55 -8.27 -0.32 15.67
N LEU A 56 -7.23 0.46 15.99
CA LEU A 56 -7.35 1.90 16.19
C LEU A 56 -7.22 2.61 14.85
N THR A 57 -8.27 3.33 14.46
CA THR A 57 -8.24 4.25 13.32
C THR A 57 -8.08 5.66 13.87
N PHE A 58 -6.89 6.23 13.72
CA PHE A 58 -6.64 7.64 14.04
C PHE A 58 -6.99 8.48 12.81
N THR A 59 -8.00 9.33 12.94
CA THR A 59 -8.41 10.23 11.85
C THR A 59 -7.66 11.54 11.99
N CYS A 60 -6.63 11.76 11.16
CA CYS A 60 -5.94 13.05 11.15
C CYS A 60 -6.73 14.10 10.38
N ASN A 61 -7.23 15.12 11.09
CA ASN A 61 -7.82 16.29 10.46
C ASN A 61 -6.81 17.46 10.43
N PRO A 62 -6.27 17.82 9.25
CA PRO A 62 -5.31 18.92 9.13
C PRO A 62 -5.88 20.30 9.50
N LYS A 63 -7.20 20.42 9.71
CA LYS A 63 -7.89 21.66 10.09
C LYS A 63 -8.06 21.83 11.60
N TRP A 64 -7.53 20.90 12.40
CA TRP A 64 -7.61 21.02 13.85
C TRP A 64 -6.83 22.25 14.35
N PRO A 65 -7.39 23.01 15.32
CA PRO A 65 -6.78 24.24 15.81
C PRO A 65 -5.36 24.00 16.33
N GLU A 66 -5.12 22.87 16.99
CA GLU A 66 -3.81 22.45 17.51
C GLU A 66 -2.75 22.38 16.41
N ILE A 67 -3.14 22.00 15.18
CA ILE A 67 -2.25 21.99 14.02
C ILE A 67 -2.14 23.41 13.44
N THR A 68 -3.26 24.08 13.19
CA THR A 68 -3.25 25.37 12.48
C THR A 68 -2.60 26.50 13.27
N GLU A 69 -2.71 26.50 14.60
CA GLU A 69 -2.11 27.51 15.48
C GLU A 69 -0.60 27.36 15.62
N ASN A 70 -0.07 26.14 15.39
CA ASN A 70 1.36 25.83 15.48
C ASN A 70 2.08 25.89 14.11
N LEU A 71 1.36 26.28 13.05
CA LEU A 71 1.94 26.52 11.72
C LEU A 71 2.42 27.98 11.58
N PHE A 72 3.56 28.17 10.95
CA PHE A 72 4.01 29.52 10.56
C PHE A 72 3.21 30.04 9.37
N PRO A 73 3.13 31.38 9.16
CA PRO A 73 2.42 31.96 8.03
C PRO A 73 2.87 31.36 6.69
N GLY A 74 1.93 30.80 5.94
CA GLY A 74 2.17 30.18 4.63
C GLY A 74 2.57 28.69 4.66
N GLN A 75 2.79 28.10 5.84
CA GLN A 75 3.04 26.66 5.96
C GLN A 75 1.75 25.85 5.87
N LYS A 76 1.85 24.64 5.31
CA LYS A 76 0.78 23.66 5.30
C LYS A 76 1.07 22.57 6.34
N PRO A 77 0.04 21.85 6.82
CA PRO A 77 0.20 20.74 7.76
C PRO A 77 1.23 19.68 7.32
N HIS A 78 1.36 19.41 6.02
CA HIS A 78 2.35 18.46 5.51
C HIS A 78 3.80 18.98 5.55
N ASP A 79 4.01 20.30 5.67
CA ASP A 79 5.34 20.90 5.81
C ASP A 79 5.87 20.77 7.25
N ARG A 80 4.99 20.49 8.22
CA ARG A 80 5.31 20.33 9.65
C ARG A 80 4.78 19.01 10.21
N PRO A 81 5.30 17.86 9.73
CA PRO A 81 4.86 16.55 10.21
C PRO A 81 5.11 16.36 11.71
N ASP A 82 6.04 17.09 12.30
CA ASP A 82 6.32 17.10 13.74
C ASP A 82 5.17 17.68 14.59
N VAL A 83 4.44 18.68 14.05
CA VAL A 83 3.27 19.26 14.72
C VAL A 83 2.11 18.29 14.61
N VAL A 84 1.89 17.76 13.39
CA VAL A 84 0.85 16.77 13.12
C VAL A 84 1.05 15.57 14.07
N SER A 85 2.23 14.94 14.08
CA SER A 85 2.51 13.77 14.93
C SER A 85 2.22 14.01 16.41
N ARG A 86 2.61 15.17 16.96
CA ARG A 86 2.39 15.49 18.38
C ARG A 86 0.92 15.67 18.77
N VAL A 87 0.06 16.03 17.83
CA VAL A 87 -1.38 16.13 18.08
C VAL A 87 -2.03 14.74 18.09
N PHE A 88 -1.36 13.71 17.55
CA PHE A 88 -1.85 12.33 17.50
C PHE A 88 -1.25 11.39 18.55
N ASP A 89 -0.19 11.79 19.25
CA ASP A 89 0.42 11.06 20.40
C ASP A 89 -0.43 11.21 21.67
#